data_AF-A0A8J4XTF0-F1
#
_entry.id   AF-A0A8J4XTF0-F1
#
_cell.length_a   1.000
_cell.length_b   1.000
_cell.length_c   1.000
_cell.angle_alpha   90.00
_cell.angle_beta   90.00
_cell.angle_gamma   90.00
#
_symmetry.space_group_name_H-M   'P 1'
#
loop_
_entity.id
_entity.type
_entity.pdbx_description
1 polymer ?
#
loop_
_entity_poly.entity_id
_entity_poly.type
_entity_poly.pdbx_seq_one_letter_code
_entity_poly.pdbx_strand_id
1 'polypeptide(L)'
;MGLSSQSTEREDNIVVKDLRGRVFGPLEFSRRDLMAVNIQRGRDHGLPDYNTARRHFGLEPLTSLDPREFREKTGAEVEDGVLKKLQSLHQDDPSQVDIWVGGLLETHDSGPGDLFSR
;
A
#
# COMPACT_ATOMS: atom_id res chain seq x y z
N MET A 1 21.44 19.42 -11.97
CA MET A 1 20.22 20.23 -12.21
C MET A 1 18.98 19.38 -12.52
N GLY A 2 19.07 18.20 -13.17
CA GLY A 2 17.86 17.40 -13.49
C GLY A 2 16.99 17.04 -12.27
N LEU A 3 17.55 16.33 -11.28
CA LEU A 3 16.81 15.87 -10.10
C LEU A 3 16.26 17.02 -9.22
N SER A 4 16.95 18.15 -9.18
CA SER A 4 16.51 19.33 -8.41
C SER A 4 15.41 20.13 -9.10
N SER A 5 15.20 19.92 -10.40
CA SER A 5 14.24 20.67 -11.22
C SER A 5 13.04 19.84 -11.67
N GLN A 6 13.11 18.53 -11.53
CA GLN A 6 12.01 17.62 -11.84
C GLN A 6 11.13 17.42 -10.61
N SER A 7 9.83 17.74 -10.73
CA SER A 7 8.85 17.34 -9.72
C SER A 7 8.74 15.82 -9.65
N THR A 8 8.58 15.28 -8.44
CA THR A 8 8.34 13.86 -8.22
C THR A 8 6.95 13.45 -8.69
N GLU A 9 6.72 12.14 -8.79
CA GLU A 9 5.37 11.59 -8.91
C GLU A 9 4.53 11.94 -7.67
N ARG A 10 3.21 11.84 -7.82
CA ARG A 10 2.26 12.03 -6.71
C ARG A 10 2.42 10.90 -5.68
N GLU A 11 2.19 11.23 -4.42
CA GLU A 11 2.15 10.27 -3.33
C GLU A 11 0.78 9.60 -3.28
N ASP A 12 0.60 8.51 -4.03
CA ASP A 12 -0.65 7.76 -4.08
C ASP A 12 -0.42 6.25 -4.31
N ASN A 13 -1.51 5.51 -4.48
CA ASN A 13 -1.48 4.08 -4.77
C ASN A 13 -1.16 3.74 -6.25
N ILE A 14 -0.87 4.73 -7.09
CA ILE A 14 -0.58 4.57 -8.52
C ILE A 14 0.94 4.56 -8.71
N VAL A 15 1.43 3.41 -9.16
CA VAL A 15 2.87 3.19 -9.35
C VAL A 15 3.19 3.14 -10.83
N VAL A 16 4.22 3.88 -11.23
CA VAL A 16 4.70 3.94 -12.62
C VAL A 16 5.05 2.56 -13.16
N LYS A 17 4.81 2.37 -14.47
CA LYS A 17 5.00 1.07 -15.16
C LYS A 17 6.44 0.56 -15.05
N ASP A 18 7.41 1.45 -14.95
CA ASP A 18 8.81 1.07 -14.85
C ASP A 18 9.12 0.36 -13.53
N LEU A 19 8.39 0.67 -12.46
CA LEU A 19 8.47 -0.03 -11.18
C LEU A 19 7.52 -1.24 -11.11
N ARG A 20 6.31 -1.15 -11.68
CA ARG A 20 5.33 -2.25 -11.62
C ARG A 20 5.63 -3.41 -12.59
N GLY A 21 6.47 -3.24 -13.60
CA GLY A 21 6.70 -4.35 -14.55
C GLY A 21 8.02 -4.32 -15.30
N ARG A 22 8.89 -3.33 -15.05
CA ARG A 22 10.16 -3.21 -15.77
C ARG A 22 11.37 -3.04 -14.86
N VAL A 23 11.26 -3.33 -13.56
CA VAL A 23 12.44 -3.35 -12.68
C VAL A 23 13.35 -4.49 -13.10
N PHE A 24 14.65 -4.27 -13.04
CA PHE A 24 15.65 -5.30 -13.33
C PHE A 24 15.43 -6.54 -12.48
N GLY A 25 15.30 -7.69 -13.14
CA GLY A 25 15.14 -8.99 -12.49
C GLY A 25 16.45 -9.79 -12.43
N PRO A 26 16.41 -10.97 -11.77
CA PRO A 26 17.54 -11.90 -11.72
C PRO A 26 17.82 -12.51 -13.10
N LEU A 27 18.90 -13.29 -13.24
CA LEU A 27 19.32 -13.87 -14.52
C LEU A 27 18.22 -14.65 -15.26
N GLU A 28 17.32 -15.30 -14.51
CA GLU A 28 16.21 -16.10 -15.03
C GLU A 28 15.12 -15.26 -15.69
N PHE A 29 14.92 -14.01 -15.24
CA PHE A 29 13.88 -13.12 -15.74
C PHE A 29 14.41 -11.69 -15.82
N SER A 30 14.48 -11.13 -17.03
CA SER A 30 15.05 -9.79 -17.23
C SER A 30 14.29 -8.66 -16.52
N ARG A 31 12.99 -8.85 -16.25
CA ARG A 31 12.10 -7.86 -15.63
C ARG A 31 11.28 -8.46 -14.48
N ARG A 32 10.91 -7.64 -13.50
CA ARG A 32 10.04 -7.99 -12.36
C ARG A 32 9.16 -6.82 -11.92
N ASP A 33 8.11 -7.14 -11.16
CA ASP A 33 7.24 -6.18 -10.49
C ASP A 33 7.79 -5.87 -9.09
N LEU A 34 8.24 -4.63 -8.87
CA LEU A 34 8.78 -4.22 -7.57
C LEU A 34 7.72 -4.22 -6.47
N MET A 35 6.45 -3.98 -6.80
CA MET A 35 5.37 -3.96 -5.82
C MET A 35 5.10 -5.37 -5.30
N ALA A 36 5.05 -6.35 -6.21
CA ALA A 36 4.97 -7.76 -5.84
C ALA A 36 6.18 -8.20 -4.99
N VAL A 37 7.39 -7.73 -5.34
CA VAL A 37 8.60 -8.00 -4.56
C VAL A 37 8.51 -7.43 -3.14
N ASN A 38 7.96 -6.22 -2.98
CA ASN A 38 7.80 -5.61 -1.65
C ASN A 38 6.80 -6.38 -0.77
N ILE A 39 5.68 -6.83 -1.36
CA ILE A 39 4.71 -7.70 -0.66
C ILE A 39 5.41 -8.99 -0.22
N GLN A 40 6.12 -9.67 -1.13
CA GLN A 40 6.81 -10.92 -0.81
C GLN A 40 7.91 -10.72 0.23
N ARG A 41 8.66 -9.61 0.18
CA ARG A 41 9.67 -9.28 1.19
C ARG A 41 9.05 -9.05 2.57
N GLY A 42 7.91 -8.38 2.63
CA GLY A 42 7.18 -8.20 3.89
C GLY A 42 6.78 -9.53 4.51
N ARG A 43 6.28 -10.46 3.69
CA ARG A 43 5.92 -11.82 4.13
C ARG A 43 7.13 -12.65 4.55
N ASP A 44 8.23 -12.58 3.80
CA ASP A 44 9.49 -13.28 4.11
C ASP A 44 10.08 -12.84 5.45
N HIS A 45 9.99 -11.54 5.75
CA HIS A 45 10.45 -10.99 7.03
C HIS A 45 9.45 -11.17 8.18
N GLY A 46 8.27 -11.78 7.94
CA GLY A 46 7.24 -11.98 8.94
C GLY A 46 6.66 -10.67 9.49
N LEU A 47 6.52 -9.64 8.64
CA LEU A 47 5.85 -8.40 9.03
C LEU A 47 4.40 -8.69 9.47
N PRO A 48 3.88 -7.94 10.45
CA PRO A 48 2.50 -8.10 10.90
C PRO A 48 1.50 -7.75 9.78
N ASP A 49 0.27 -8.22 9.93
CA ASP A 49 -0.83 -7.72 9.10
C ASP A 49 -1.10 -6.24 9.39
N TYR A 50 -1.74 -5.59 8.42
CA TYR A 50 -2.09 -4.18 8.46
C TYR A 50 -2.82 -3.77 9.75
N ASN A 51 -3.79 -4.57 10.18
CA ASN A 51 -4.64 -4.25 11.32
C ASN A 51 -3.91 -4.41 12.65
N THR A 52 -3.06 -5.44 12.76
CA THR A 52 -2.15 -5.62 13.89
C THR A 52 -1.14 -4.49 13.97
N ALA A 53 -0.60 -4.03 12.84
CA ALA A 53 0.27 -2.86 12.80
C ALA A 53 -0.44 -1.59 13.28
N ARG A 54 -1.67 -1.32 12.79
CA ARG A 54 -2.48 -0.18 13.25
C ARG A 54 -2.70 -0.21 14.76
N ARG A 55 -3.10 -1.36 15.32
CA ARG A 55 -3.26 -1.53 16.78
C ARG A 55 -1.96 -1.25 17.53
N HIS A 56 -0.82 -1.73 17.02
CA HIS A 56 0.48 -1.53 17.67
C HIS A 56 0.87 -0.05 17.75
N PHE A 57 0.57 0.73 16.71
CA PHE A 57 0.81 2.17 16.69
C PHE A 57 -0.30 3.02 17.33
N GLY A 58 -1.28 2.39 18.00
CA GLY A 58 -2.40 3.09 18.64
C GLY A 58 -3.40 3.71 17.66
N LEU A 59 -3.40 3.26 16.40
CA LEU A 59 -4.36 3.66 15.37
C LEU A 59 -5.61 2.78 15.45
N GLU A 60 -6.77 3.34 15.09
CA GLU A 60 -8.02 2.59 15.08
C GLU A 60 -7.97 1.47 14.02
N PRO A 61 -8.16 0.19 14.39
CA PRO A 61 -8.21 -0.90 13.43
C PRO A 61 -9.49 -0.84 12.60
N LEU A 62 -9.44 -1.39 11.39
CA LEU A 62 -10.60 -1.60 10.56
C LEU A 62 -11.39 -2.85 11.01
N THR A 63 -12.71 -2.79 10.91
CA THR A 63 -13.62 -3.92 11.11
C THR A 63 -14.01 -4.58 9.80
N SER A 64 -14.00 -3.82 8.70
CA SER A 64 -14.26 -4.28 7.33
C SER A 64 -13.36 -3.53 6.36
N LEU A 65 -13.29 -4.03 5.12
CA LEU A 65 -12.64 -3.34 4.01
C LEU A 65 -13.63 -2.50 3.18
N ASP A 66 -14.78 -2.16 3.78
CA ASP A 66 -15.77 -1.29 3.16
C ASP A 66 -15.16 0.09 2.85
N PRO A 67 -15.37 0.63 1.64
CA PRO A 67 -14.78 1.91 1.25
C PRO A 67 -15.10 3.07 2.20
N ARG A 68 -16.29 3.10 2.79
CA ARG A 68 -16.69 4.17 3.71
C ARG A 68 -15.91 4.07 5.00
N GLU A 69 -15.86 2.88 5.61
CA GLU A 69 -15.12 2.68 6.85
C GLU A 69 -13.63 2.98 6.67
N PHE A 70 -13.04 2.49 5.58
CA PHE A 70 -11.62 2.72 5.29
C PHE A 70 -11.31 4.22 5.26
N ARG A 71 -12.10 5.02 4.53
CA ARG A 71 -11.91 6.48 4.46
C ARG A 71 -12.16 7.18 5.78
N GLU A 72 -13.23 6.81 6.50
CA GLU A 72 -13.57 7.42 7.79
C GLU A 72 -12.43 7.25 8.82
N LYS A 73 -11.73 6.11 8.81
CA LYS A 73 -10.65 5.81 9.77
C LYS A 73 -9.23 6.16 9.33
N THR A 74 -9.01 6.40 8.04
CA THR A 74 -7.67 6.66 7.49
C THR A 74 -7.53 8.04 6.85
N GLY A 75 -8.65 8.69 6.49
CA GLY A 75 -8.63 9.92 5.70
C GLY A 75 -8.17 9.73 4.24
N ALA A 76 -8.00 8.49 3.78
CA ALA A 76 -7.40 8.21 2.49
C ALA A 76 -8.28 8.59 1.28
N GLU A 77 -7.63 9.09 0.23
CA GLU A 77 -8.26 9.51 -1.03
C GLU A 77 -8.15 8.45 -2.15
N VAL A 78 -8.18 7.17 -1.80
CA VAL A 78 -8.11 6.06 -2.75
C VAL A 78 -9.43 5.86 -3.52
N GLU A 79 -9.44 5.39 -4.77
CA GLU A 79 -10.68 5.16 -5.52
C GLU A 79 -11.53 3.99 -4.95
N ASP A 80 -12.87 4.11 -4.93
CA ASP A 80 -13.80 3.05 -4.52
C ASP A 80 -13.57 1.72 -5.25
N GLY A 81 -13.23 1.78 -6.54
CA GLY A 81 -12.96 0.59 -7.34
C GLY A 81 -11.74 -0.20 -6.86
N VAL A 82 -10.76 0.48 -6.23
CA VAL A 82 -9.58 -0.16 -5.63
C VAL A 82 -9.95 -0.82 -4.30
N LEU A 83 -10.68 -0.11 -3.44
CA LEU A 83 -11.11 -0.65 -2.15
C LEU A 83 -12.07 -1.84 -2.31
N LYS A 84 -13.01 -1.80 -3.26
CA LYS A 84 -13.87 -2.94 -3.58
C LYS A 84 -13.09 -4.17 -4.08
N LYS A 85 -12.01 -3.96 -4.83
CA LYS A 85 -11.11 -5.05 -5.24
C LYS A 85 -10.35 -5.61 -4.04
N LEU A 86 -9.82 -4.75 -3.17
CA LEU A 86 -9.15 -5.17 -1.94
C LEU A 86 -10.09 -6.00 -1.07
N GLN A 87 -11.31 -5.50 -0.84
CA GLN A 87 -12.37 -6.20 -0.13
C GLN A 87 -12.65 -7.59 -0.72
N SER A 88 -12.80 -7.68 -2.05
CA SER A 88 -13.02 -8.96 -2.73
C SER A 88 -11.83 -9.92 -2.64
N LEU A 89 -10.60 -9.42 -2.68
CA LEU A 89 -9.38 -10.24 -2.62
C LEU A 89 -9.14 -10.82 -1.23
N HIS A 90 -9.51 -10.08 -0.19
CA HIS A 90 -9.28 -10.43 1.20
C HIS A 90 -10.54 -10.88 1.94
N GLN A 91 -11.62 -11.20 1.22
CA GLN A 91 -12.89 -11.69 1.78
C GLN A 91 -13.46 -10.75 2.87
N ASP A 92 -13.27 -9.44 2.69
CA ASP A 92 -13.66 -8.39 3.64
C ASP A 92 -12.99 -8.49 5.03
N ASP A 93 -11.89 -9.24 5.18
CA ASP A 93 -11.11 -9.34 6.41
C ASP A 93 -9.86 -8.43 6.36
N PRO A 94 -9.83 -7.31 7.10
CA PRO A 94 -8.66 -6.42 7.13
C PRO A 94 -7.41 -7.07 7.74
N SER A 95 -7.55 -8.16 8.49
CA SER A 95 -6.43 -8.91 9.10
C SER A 95 -5.66 -9.74 8.07
N GLN A 96 -6.18 -9.88 6.85
CA GLN A 96 -5.49 -10.53 5.72
C GLN A 96 -4.68 -9.55 4.86
N VAL A 97 -4.75 -8.24 5.15
CA VAL A 97 -4.09 -7.22 4.34
C VAL A 97 -2.63 -7.09 4.75
N ASP A 98 -1.72 -7.19 3.78
CA ASP A 98 -0.30 -6.94 4.00
C ASP A 98 -0.07 -5.48 4.42
N ILE A 99 0.79 -5.26 5.43
CA ILE A 99 1.10 -3.91 5.95
C ILE A 99 1.52 -2.94 4.84
N TRP A 100 2.29 -3.41 3.86
CA TRP A 100 2.77 -2.57 2.77
C TRP A 100 1.63 -2.10 1.85
N VAL A 101 0.64 -2.96 1.59
CA VAL A 101 -0.53 -2.64 0.76
C VAL A 101 -1.43 -1.66 1.50
N GLY A 102 -1.75 -1.95 2.76
CA GLY A 102 -2.61 -1.08 3.57
C GLY A 102 -2.00 0.31 3.76
N GLY A 103 -0.72 0.40 4.14
CA GLY A 103 -0.04 1.68 4.31
C GLY A 103 0.07 2.50 3.02
N LEU A 104 0.28 1.84 1.86
CA LEU A 104 0.27 2.54 0.57
C LEU A 104 -1.12 3.12 0.25
N LEU A 105 -2.19 2.39 0.59
CA LEU A 105 -3.57 2.84 0.36
C LEU A 105 -4.02 3.96 1.30
N GLU A 106 -3.33 4.18 2.43
CA GLU A 106 -3.59 5.32 3.32
C GLU A 106 -2.99 6.64 2.83
N THR A 107 -2.10 6.60 1.83
CA THR A 107 -1.38 7.78 1.33
C THR A 107 -2.35 8.83 0.79
N HIS A 108 -2.03 10.09 1.04
CA HIS A 108 -2.80 11.26 0.60
C HIS A 108 -1.89 12.25 -0.13
N ASP A 109 -2.48 13.22 -0.84
CA ASP A 109 -1.73 14.21 -1.64
C ASP A 109 -0.69 15.00 -0.84
N SER A 110 -0.86 15.12 0.48
CA SER A 110 0.06 15.82 1.39
C SER A 110 1.10 14.95 2.10
N GLY A 111 1.14 13.63 1.86
CA GLY A 111 2.08 12.77 2.59
C GLY A 111 1.72 11.27 2.68
N PRO A 112 2.60 10.47 3.33
CA PRO A 112 2.28 9.12 3.77
C PRO A 112 1.13 9.14 4.77
N GLY A 113 0.26 8.12 4.68
CA GLY A 113 -0.83 7.95 5.64
C GLY A 113 -0.35 7.69 7.07
N ASP A 114 -1.29 7.71 8.02
CA ASP A 114 -1.01 7.61 9.45
C ASP A 114 -0.10 6.43 9.78
N LEU A 115 -0.30 5.25 9.18
CA LEU A 115 0.51 4.07 9.48
C LEU A 115 2.00 4.24 9.10
N PHE A 116 2.30 4.90 7.99
CA PHE A 116 3.68 5.11 7.52
C PHE A 116 4.33 6.38 8.07
N SER A 117 3.56 7.23 8.74
CA SER A 117 4.03 8.46 9.37
C SER A 117 4.36 8.32 10.87
N ARG A 118 4.26 7.12 11.44
CA ARG A 118 4.52 6.83 12.86
C ARG A 118 5.94 6.37 13.16
#